data_AF-A0A7S2VA81-F1
#
_entry.id   AF-A0A7S2VA81-F1
#
_cell.length_a   1.000
_cell.length_b   1.000
_cell.length_c   1.000
_cell.angle_alpha   90.00
_cell.angle_beta   90.00
_cell.angle_gamma   90.00
#
_symmetry.space_group_name_H-M   'P 1'
#
loop_
_entity.id
_entity.type
_entity.pdbx_description
1 polymer ?
#
loop_
_entity_poly.entity_id
_entity_poly.type
_entity_poly.pdbx_seq_one_letter_code
_entity_poly.pdbx_strand_id
1 'polypeptide(L)'
;FEMDIRRLLDASSVILIFVFCVSTCFWLATNCIGMPGISWGMWVCCYGYSQVPFIPASILIAVLPFELVSWLALGLATGASCLLVLRNLSTPLMAQDSAGHAKAAPFILAILGAHAFYFLVVKFKFFP
;
A
#
# COMPACT_ATOMS: atom_id res chain seq x y z
N PHE A 1 20.58 -15.89 -18.17
CA PHE A 1 19.69 -15.53 -17.07
C PHE A 1 20.47 -15.62 -15.77
N GLU A 2 21.32 -14.64 -15.48
CA GLU A 2 21.82 -14.46 -14.12
C GLU A 2 20.67 -13.89 -13.30
N MET A 3 20.14 -14.71 -12.39
CA MET A 3 19.11 -14.28 -11.47
C MET A 3 19.78 -13.28 -10.52
N ASP A 4 19.47 -12.00 -10.68
CA ASP A 4 20.05 -10.94 -9.86
C ASP A 4 19.39 -10.95 -8.47
N ILE A 5 19.85 -11.88 -7.62
CA ILE A 5 19.33 -12.10 -6.26
C ILE A 5 19.30 -10.80 -5.47
N ARG A 6 20.26 -9.88 -5.70
CA ARG A 6 20.32 -8.58 -5.03
C ARG A 6 19.11 -7.72 -5.35
N ARG A 7 18.67 -7.65 -6.61
CA ARG A 7 17.47 -6.91 -7.01
C ARG A 7 16.20 -7.53 -6.43
N LEU A 8 16.14 -8.86 -6.39
CA LEU A 8 15.00 -9.56 -5.80
C LEU A 8 14.89 -9.29 -4.29
N LEU A 9 16.01 -9.37 -3.57
CA LEU A 9 16.06 -9.04 -2.14
C LEU A 9 15.69 -7.58 -1.88
N ASP A 10 16.18 -6.65 -2.70
CA ASP A 10 15.87 -5.23 -2.57
C ASP A 10 14.37 -4.95 -2.81
N ALA A 11 13.78 -5.54 -3.86
CA ALA A 11 12.35 -5.45 -4.12
C ALA A 11 11.51 -6.06 -2.99
N SER A 12 11.87 -7.26 -2.52
CA SER A 12 11.21 -7.90 -1.38
C SER A 12 11.32 -7.06 -0.12
N SER A 13 12.47 -6.42 0.14
CA SER A 13 12.65 -5.56 1.30
C SER A 13 11.73 -4.34 1.24
N VAL A 14 11.59 -3.68 0.09
CA VAL A 14 10.70 -2.53 -0.09
C VAL A 14 9.24 -2.93 0.14
N ILE A 15 8.81 -4.08 -0.40
CA ILE A 15 7.47 -4.62 -0.19
C ILE A 15 7.23 -4.91 1.29
N LEU A 16 8.16 -5.62 1.95
CA LEU A 16 8.03 -6.00 3.36
C LEU A 16 8.03 -4.78 4.28
N ILE A 17 8.89 -3.80 4.03
CA ILE A 17 8.92 -2.54 4.77
C ILE A 17 7.60 -1.80 4.58
N PHE A 18 7.08 -1.70 3.36
CA PHE A 18 5.80 -1.08 3.13
C PHE A 18 4.67 -1.81 3.88
N VAL A 19 4.57 -3.13 3.74
CA VAL A 19 3.52 -3.93 4.39
C VAL A 19 3.62 -3.87 5.91
N PHE A 20 4.79 -4.09 6.50
CA PHE A 20 4.93 -4.14 7.96
C PHE A 20 5.02 -2.76 8.60
N CYS A 21 5.88 -1.87 8.10
CA CYS A 21 6.10 -0.57 8.75
C CYS A 21 4.87 0.32 8.60
N VAL A 22 4.28 0.44 7.41
CA VAL A 22 3.11 1.30 7.22
C VAL A 22 1.91 0.79 8.02
N SER A 23 1.65 -0.52 7.99
CA SER A 23 0.58 -1.13 8.81
C SER A 23 0.79 -0.89 10.30
N THR A 24 2.02 -1.05 10.79
CA THR A 24 2.34 -0.88 12.21
C THR A 24 2.24 0.59 12.62
N CYS A 25 2.71 1.51 11.78
CA CYS A 25 2.56 2.95 12.01
C CYS A 25 1.10 3.37 12.07
N PHE A 26 0.25 2.89 11.15
CA PHE A 26 -1.17 3.21 11.19
C PHE A 26 -1.88 2.58 12.39
N TRP A 27 -1.59 1.32 12.71
CA TRP A 27 -2.12 0.68 13.91
C TRP A 27 -1.72 1.43 15.17
N LEU A 28 -0.45 1.81 15.34
CA LEU A 28 -0.02 2.62 16.48
C LEU A 28 -0.74 3.97 16.51
N ALA A 29 -0.82 4.65 15.38
CA ALA A 29 -1.51 5.93 15.28
C ALA A 29 -3.00 5.83 15.68
N THR A 30 -3.72 4.79 15.24
CA THR A 30 -5.12 4.58 15.64
C THR A 30 -5.24 4.29 17.14
N ASN A 31 -4.30 3.54 17.73
CA ASN A 31 -4.29 3.31 19.18
C ASN A 31 -4.01 4.59 19.97
N CYS A 32 -3.05 5.41 19.54
CA CYS A 32 -2.68 6.66 20.23
C CYS A 32 -3.82 7.69 20.28
N ILE A 33 -4.72 7.69 19.30
CA ILE A 33 -5.85 8.64 19.23
C ILE A 33 -7.16 8.10 19.79
N GLY A 34 -7.14 6.89 20.37
CA GLY A 34 -8.30 6.24 20.97
C GLY A 34 -9.22 5.50 20.00
N MET A 35 -8.70 4.98 18.88
CA MET A 35 -9.42 4.15 17.91
C MET A 35 -8.83 2.70 17.85
N PRO A 36 -8.87 1.91 18.94
CA PRO A 36 -8.23 0.60 19.01
C PRO A 36 -9.04 -0.54 18.33
N GLY A 37 -10.17 -0.24 17.68
CA GLY A 37 -11.12 -1.24 17.18
C GLY A 37 -10.66 -2.06 15.97
N ILE A 38 -9.46 -1.82 15.45
CA ILE A 38 -8.85 -2.59 14.36
C ILE A 38 -7.59 -3.29 14.89
N SER A 39 -7.56 -4.61 14.83
CA SER A 39 -6.39 -5.39 15.26
C SER A 39 -5.19 -5.15 14.32
N TRP A 40 -3.97 -5.23 14.86
CA TRP A 40 -2.74 -5.12 14.07
C TRP A 40 -2.69 -6.14 12.92
N GLY A 41 -3.15 -7.38 13.19
CA GLY A 41 -3.22 -8.43 12.17
C GLY A 41 -4.09 -8.03 10.99
N MET A 42 -5.22 -7.35 11.21
CA MET A 42 -6.08 -6.87 10.12
C MET A 42 -5.37 -5.82 9.25
N TRP A 43 -4.61 -4.91 9.86
CA TRP A 43 -3.79 -3.94 9.13
C TRP A 43 -2.77 -4.64 8.21
N VAL A 44 -1.96 -5.54 8.79
CA VAL A 44 -0.93 -6.28 8.05
C VAL A 44 -1.54 -7.13 6.93
N CYS A 45 -2.65 -7.82 7.20
CA CYS A 45 -3.35 -8.62 6.19
C CYS A 45 -3.88 -7.77 5.04
N CYS A 46 -4.47 -6.60 5.33
CA CYS A 46 -4.99 -5.71 4.30
C CYS A 46 -3.86 -5.17 3.41
N TYR A 47 -2.75 -4.72 4.00
CA TYR A 47 -1.59 -4.23 3.25
C TYR A 47 -0.85 -5.34 2.49
N GLY A 48 -0.79 -6.54 3.04
CA GLY A 48 -0.23 -7.71 2.35
C GLY A 48 -1.07 -8.09 1.13
N TYR A 49 -2.40 -8.16 1.30
CA TYR A 49 -3.33 -8.45 0.21
C TYR A 49 -3.34 -7.34 -0.85
N SER A 50 -3.12 -6.08 -0.45
CA SER A 50 -3.06 -4.96 -1.38
C SER A 50 -1.85 -4.98 -2.31
N GLN A 51 -0.88 -5.89 -2.12
CA GLN A 51 0.25 -6.07 -3.04
C GLN A 51 -0.10 -6.92 -4.26
N VAL A 52 -1.18 -7.70 -4.22
CA VAL A 52 -1.57 -8.61 -5.31
C VAL A 52 -1.69 -7.92 -6.68
N PRO A 53 -2.27 -6.70 -6.82
CA PRO A 53 -2.35 -6.01 -8.11
C PRO A 53 -1.00 -5.72 -8.78
N PHE A 54 0.11 -5.68 -8.03
CA PHE A 54 1.43 -5.45 -8.60
C PHE A 54 1.99 -6.66 -9.36
N ILE A 55 1.48 -7.88 -9.07
CA ILE A 55 1.88 -9.09 -9.79
C ILE A 55 1.51 -8.98 -11.29
N PRO A 56 0.24 -8.84 -11.70
CA PRO A 56 -0.11 -8.69 -13.11
C PRO A 56 0.47 -7.43 -13.74
N ALA A 57 0.64 -6.33 -12.98
CA ALA A 57 1.28 -5.12 -13.49
C ALA A 57 2.75 -5.36 -13.88
N SER A 58 3.52 -6.04 -13.03
CA SER A 58 4.92 -6.37 -13.33
C SER A 58 5.07 -7.27 -14.56
N ILE A 59 4.15 -8.23 -14.74
CA ILE A 59 4.10 -9.09 -15.93
C ILE A 59 3.80 -8.26 -17.18
N LEU A 60 2.82 -7.35 -17.11
CA LEU A 60 2.46 -6.49 -18.24
C LEU A 60 3.63 -5.61 -18.69
N ILE A 61 4.35 -5.01 -17.74
CA ILE A 61 5.52 -4.17 -18.02
C ILE A 61 6.66 -4.99 -18.64
N ALA A 62 6.86 -6.23 -18.18
CA ALA A 62 7.89 -7.10 -18.72
C ALA A 62 7.61 -7.51 -20.18
N VAL A 63 6.34 -7.65 -20.57
CA VAL A 63 5.94 -7.99 -21.95
C VAL A 63 5.89 -6.77 -22.86
N LEU A 64 5.49 -5.61 -22.34
CA LEU A 64 5.35 -4.35 -23.08
C LEU A 64 6.27 -3.27 -22.47
N PRO A 65 7.55 -3.22 -22.86
CA PRO A 65 8.56 -2.35 -22.25
C PRO A 65 8.45 -0.91 -22.75
N PHE A 66 7.24 -0.33 -22.74
CA PHE A 66 7.00 1.07 -23.04
C PHE A 66 6.88 1.87 -21.75
N GLU A 67 7.50 3.04 -21.72
CA GLU A 67 7.50 3.87 -20.51
C GLU A 67 6.09 4.31 -20.09
N LEU A 68 5.21 4.64 -21.05
CA LEU A 68 3.82 4.95 -20.73
C LEU A 68 3.08 3.76 -20.08
N VAL A 69 3.40 2.53 -20.49
CA VAL A 69 2.80 1.32 -19.92
C VAL A 69 3.26 1.13 -18.48
N SER A 70 4.52 1.43 -18.14
CA SER A 70 5.02 1.35 -16.77
C SER A 70 4.26 2.29 -15.83
N TRP A 71 4.07 3.56 -16.23
CA TRP A 71 3.29 4.54 -15.49
C TRP A 71 1.83 4.11 -15.29
N LEU A 72 1.16 3.69 -16.37
CA LEU A 72 -0.25 3.31 -16.31
C LEU A 72 -0.46 2.02 -15.50
N ALA A 73 0.35 0.99 -15.75
CA ALA A 73 0.22 -0.30 -15.07
C ALA A 73 0.49 -0.17 -13.56
N LEU A 74 1.57 0.52 -13.17
CA LEU A 74 1.88 0.77 -11.76
C LEU A 74 0.86 1.72 -11.11
N GLY A 75 0.37 2.72 -11.85
CA GLY A 75 -0.66 3.65 -11.37
C GLY A 75 -1.98 2.94 -11.07
N LEU A 76 -2.44 2.09 -12.00
CA LEU A 76 -3.64 1.27 -11.83
C LEU A 76 -3.46 0.25 -10.69
N ALA A 77 -2.30 -0.40 -10.60
CA ALA A 77 -1.99 -1.33 -9.51
C ALA A 77 -2.00 -0.62 -8.15
N THR A 78 -1.43 0.57 -8.07
CA THR A 78 -1.43 1.40 -6.85
C THR A 78 -2.84 1.85 -6.49
N GLY A 79 -3.62 2.28 -7.47
CA GLY A 79 -5.03 2.63 -7.27
C GLY A 79 -5.84 1.45 -6.74
N ALA A 80 -5.70 0.27 -7.35
CA ALA A 80 -6.34 -0.96 -6.89
C ALA A 80 -5.86 -1.35 -5.48
N SER A 81 -4.56 -1.28 -5.22
CA SER A 81 -3.96 -1.52 -3.90
C SER A 81 -4.58 -0.62 -2.83
N CYS A 82 -4.64 0.69 -3.10
CA CYS A 82 -5.23 1.66 -2.18
C CYS A 82 -6.71 1.40 -1.95
N LEU A 83 -7.48 1.13 -3.02
CA LEU A 83 -8.90 0.80 -2.93
C LEU A 83 -9.14 -0.48 -2.12
N LEU A 84 -8.27 -1.49 -2.21
CA LEU A 84 -8.38 -2.70 -1.40
C LEU A 84 -8.19 -2.39 0.09
N VAL A 85 -7.20 -1.58 0.45
CA VAL A 85 -6.99 -1.15 1.84
C VAL A 85 -8.19 -0.35 2.34
N LEU A 86 -8.61 0.67 1.57
CA LEU A 86 -9.75 1.51 1.94
C LEU A 86 -11.05 0.73 2.03
N ARG A 87 -11.32 -0.22 1.12
CA ARG A 87 -12.53 -1.06 1.16
C ARG A 87 -12.61 -1.89 2.44
N ASN A 88 -11.49 -2.41 2.93
CA ASN A 88 -11.46 -3.26 4.11
C ASN A 88 -11.36 -2.46 5.43
N LEU A 89 -10.78 -1.26 5.41
CA LEU A 89 -10.52 -0.48 6.63
C LEU A 89 -11.39 0.77 6.79
N SER A 90 -12.02 1.30 5.73
CA SER A 90 -12.85 2.51 5.84
C SER A 90 -14.05 2.31 6.77
N THR A 91 -14.81 1.22 6.62
CA THR A 91 -15.95 0.90 7.49
C THR A 91 -15.56 0.80 8.96
N PRO A 92 -14.58 -0.01 9.39
CA PRO A 92 -14.21 -0.08 10.80
C PRO A 92 -13.52 1.19 11.33
N LEU A 93 -12.87 2.00 10.48
CA LEU A 93 -12.36 3.32 10.87
C LEU A 93 -13.51 4.30 11.13
N MET A 94 -14.49 4.36 10.22
CA MET A 94 -15.66 5.24 10.34
C MET A 94 -16.58 4.83 11.49
N ALA A 95 -16.69 3.53 11.79
CA ALA A 95 -17.47 3.05 12.92
C ALA A 95 -16.93 3.52 14.29
N GLN A 96 -15.66 3.89 14.35
CA GLN A 96 -15.00 4.43 15.54
C GLN A 96 -14.97 5.96 15.54
N ASP A 97 -15.41 6.59 14.45
CA ASP A 97 -15.47 8.03 14.31
C ASP A 97 -16.68 8.54 15.12
N SER A 98 -16.41 9.39 16.12
CA SER A 98 -17.45 9.96 16.97
C SER A 98 -17.93 11.28 16.36
N ALA A 99 -19.23 11.58 16.46
CA ALA A 99 -19.86 12.74 15.82
C ALA A 99 -19.25 14.13 16.13
N GLY A 100 -18.35 14.23 17.13
CA GLY A 100 -17.64 15.46 17.49
C GLY A 100 -16.17 15.56 17.02
N HIS A 101 -15.58 14.49 16.49
CA HIS A 101 -14.17 14.49 16.05
C HIS A 101 -13.99 13.58 14.83
N ALA A 102 -13.90 14.17 13.63
CA ALA A 102 -13.63 13.46 12.38
C ALA A 102 -12.17 13.00 12.32
N LYS A 103 -11.85 11.93 13.04
CA LYS A 103 -10.52 11.31 13.15
C LYS A 103 -10.26 10.34 12.02
N ALA A 104 -11.28 9.78 11.37
CA ALA A 104 -11.10 8.82 10.27
C ALA A 104 -10.57 9.45 8.96
N ALA A 105 -11.02 10.67 8.63
CA ALA A 105 -10.63 11.38 7.41
C ALA A 105 -9.11 11.55 7.21
N PRO A 106 -8.32 12.00 8.21
CA PRO A 106 -6.87 12.12 8.05
C PRO A 106 -6.17 10.77 7.79
N PHE A 107 -6.69 9.64 8.29
CA PHE A 107 -6.13 8.32 7.98
C PHE A 107 -6.36 7.94 6.53
N ILE A 108 -7.54 8.21 5.98
CA ILE A 108 -7.83 7.97 4.57
C ILE A 108 -6.85 8.77 3.69
N LEU A 109 -6.64 10.04 4.02
CA LEU A 109 -5.68 10.89 3.30
C LEU A 109 -4.23 10.39 3.46
N ALA A 110 -3.85 9.96 4.66
CA ALA A 110 -2.52 9.40 4.91
C ALA A 110 -2.29 8.08 4.17
N ILE A 111 -3.31 7.22 4.06
CA ILE A 111 -3.27 5.97 3.27
C ILE A 111 -3.04 6.31 1.79
N LEU A 112 -3.75 7.30 1.24
CA LEU A 112 -3.56 7.76 -0.14
C LEU A 112 -2.12 8.29 -0.34
N GLY A 113 -1.63 9.13 0.56
CA GLY A 113 -0.26 9.66 0.50
C GLY A 113 0.80 8.57 0.58
N ALA A 114 0.63 7.57 1.45
CA ALA A 114 1.54 6.44 1.57
C ALA A 114 1.59 5.59 0.30
N HIS A 115 0.44 5.36 -0.36
CA HIS A 115 0.40 4.64 -1.63
C HIS A 115 1.02 5.44 -2.77
N ALA A 116 0.79 6.76 -2.82
CA ALA A 116 1.43 7.63 -3.80
C ALA A 116 2.96 7.64 -3.64
N PHE A 117 3.46 7.71 -2.41
CA PHE A 117 4.90 7.61 -2.14
C PHE A 117 5.46 6.24 -2.54
N TYR A 118 4.77 5.16 -2.17
CA TYR A 118 5.16 3.80 -2.54
C TYR A 118 5.22 3.61 -4.06
N PHE A 119 4.24 4.13 -4.79
CA PHE A 119 4.21 4.13 -6.25
C PHE A 119 5.45 4.79 -6.85
N LEU A 120 5.82 5.97 -6.37
CA LEU A 120 7.02 6.68 -6.85
C LEU A 120 8.29 5.89 -6.56
N VAL A 121 8.42 5.31 -5.35
CA VAL A 121 9.55 4.45 -4.99
C VAL A 121 9.62 3.25 -5.93
N VAL A 122 8.52 2.55 -6.18
CA VAL A 122 8.50 1.37 -7.05
C VAL A 122 8.83 1.73 -8.50
N LYS A 123 8.24 2.80 -9.04
CA LYS A 123 8.50 3.28 -10.39
C LYS A 123 9.97 3.64 -10.57
N PHE A 124 10.51 4.56 -9.77
CA PHE A 124 11.86 5.07 -10.01
C PHE A 124 12.97 4.08 -9.63
N LYS A 125 12.72 3.16 -8.69
CA LYS A 125 13.74 2.21 -8.23
C LYS A 125 13.79 0.93 -9.06
N PHE A 126 12.65 0.40 -9.48
CA PHE A 126 12.58 -0.93 -10.12
C PHE A 126 12.16 -0.89 -11.58
N PHE A 127 11.45 0.16 -12.02
CA PHE A 127 10.99 0.33 -13.39
C PHE A 127 11.37 1.71 -13.94
N PRO A 128 12.66 2.10 -13.92
CA PRO A 128 13.10 3.42 -14.38
C PRO A 128 12.71 3.68 -15.83
#